data_AF-A0A0F2QJ14-F1
#
_entry.id   AF-A0A0F2QJ14-F1
#
_cell.length_a   1.000
_cell.length_b   1.000
_cell.length_c   1.000
_cell.angle_alpha   90.00
_cell.angle_beta   90.00
_cell.angle_gamma   90.00
#
_symmetry.space_group_name_H-M   'P 1'
#
loop_
_entity.id
_entity.type
_entity.pdbx_description
1 polymer ?
#
loop_
_entity_poly.entity_id
_entity_poly.type
_entity_poly.pdbx_seq_one_letter_code
_entity_poly.pdbx_strand_id
1 'polypeptide(L)'
;MEPQAAETSETSHAQTYTAFGAVHVCSCVHVSGRSMESCEQDFTTDMTGISFSSDGDVMRASALDGQVSAEARFTPGLGCTLVAP
;
A
#
# COMPACT_ATOMS: atom_id res chain seq x y z
N MET A 1 35.72 -6.38 2.52
CA MET A 1 34.67 -6.87 3.42
C MET A 1 33.40 -6.12 3.02
N GLU A 2 32.55 -6.81 2.28
CA GLU A 2 31.34 -6.27 1.64
C GLU A 2 30.19 -6.12 2.65
N PRO A 3 29.28 -5.17 2.39
CA PRO A 3 27.87 -5.43 2.66
C PRO A 3 27.03 -5.02 1.44
N GLN A 4 26.84 -5.92 0.47
CA GLN A 4 25.91 -5.73 -0.66
C GLN A 4 24.63 -6.58 -0.51
N ALA A 5 24.35 -7.13 0.68
CA ALA A 5 23.23 -8.04 0.90
C ALA A 5 22.01 -7.42 1.63
N ALA A 6 22.08 -6.15 2.06
CA ALA A 6 21.00 -5.50 2.81
C ALA A 6 20.00 -4.74 1.93
N GLU A 7 20.44 -4.13 0.82
CA GLU A 7 19.65 -3.18 0.03
C GLU A 7 18.51 -3.84 -0.80
N THR A 8 18.71 -5.08 -1.24
CA THR A 8 17.68 -5.85 -1.95
C THR A 8 16.53 -6.28 -1.04
N SER A 9 16.81 -6.49 0.25
CA SER A 9 15.78 -6.87 1.24
C SER A 9 14.85 -5.71 1.55
N GLU A 10 15.38 -4.49 1.71
CA GLU A 10 14.58 -3.32 2.07
C GLU A 10 13.67 -2.87 0.92
N THR A 11 14.18 -2.87 -0.31
CA THR A 11 13.37 -2.52 -1.50
C THR A 11 12.29 -3.57 -1.76
N SER A 12 12.62 -4.86 -1.67
CA SER A 12 11.64 -5.94 -1.84
C SER A 12 10.56 -5.92 -0.75
N HIS A 13 10.95 -5.61 0.48
CA HIS A 13 10.02 -5.39 1.59
C HIS A 13 9.11 -4.19 1.29
N ALA A 14 9.68 -3.04 0.93
CA ALA A 14 8.92 -1.84 0.58
C ALA A 14 7.91 -2.11 -0.54
N GLN A 15 8.31 -2.82 -1.62
CA GLN A 15 7.41 -3.21 -2.71
C GLN A 15 6.23 -4.06 -2.22
N THR A 16 6.51 -5.07 -1.40
CA THR A 16 5.49 -5.99 -0.88
C THR A 16 4.48 -5.25 -0.01
N TYR A 17 4.95 -4.45 0.95
CA TYR A 17 4.07 -3.75 1.88
C TYR A 17 3.35 -2.56 1.25
N THR A 18 3.96 -1.89 0.28
CA THR A 18 3.29 -0.82 -0.49
C THR A 18 2.13 -1.40 -1.29
N ALA A 19 2.35 -2.52 -2.00
CA ALA A 19 1.31 -3.20 -2.76
C ALA A 19 0.19 -3.75 -1.85
N PHE A 20 0.57 -4.42 -0.75
CA PHE A 20 -0.41 -4.92 0.22
C PHE A 20 -1.23 -3.78 0.83
N GLY A 21 -0.56 -2.70 1.25
CA GLY A 21 -1.20 -1.53 1.82
C GLY A 21 -2.21 -0.89 0.87
N ALA A 22 -1.85 -0.73 -0.41
CA ALA A 22 -2.75 -0.17 -1.42
C ALA A 22 -4.07 -0.97 -1.52
N VAL A 23 -3.97 -2.31 -1.63
CA VAL A 23 -5.17 -3.17 -1.73
C VAL A 23 -5.95 -3.20 -0.42
N HIS A 24 -5.27 -3.31 0.72
CA HIS A 24 -5.89 -3.40 2.03
C HIS A 24 -6.68 -2.13 2.35
N VAL A 25 -6.05 -0.96 2.24
CA VAL A 25 -6.71 0.33 2.51
C VAL A 25 -7.83 0.58 1.51
N CYS A 26 -7.63 0.27 0.23
CA CYS A 26 -8.70 0.34 -0.77
C CYS A 26 -9.93 -0.49 -0.35
N SER A 27 -9.72 -1.75 0.03
CA SER A 27 -10.82 -2.63 0.43
C SER A 27 -11.49 -2.13 1.69
N CYS A 28 -10.72 -1.68 2.67
CA CYS A 28 -11.27 -1.16 3.91
C CYS A 28 -12.13 0.10 3.67
N VAL A 29 -11.70 1.00 2.78
CA VAL A 29 -12.47 2.21 2.43
C VAL A 29 -13.71 1.85 1.62
N HIS A 30 -13.57 1.16 0.49
CA HIS A 30 -14.66 0.98 -0.47
C HIS A 30 -15.58 -0.21 -0.18
N VAL A 31 -15.05 -1.29 0.40
CA VAL A 31 -15.83 -2.51 0.70
C VAL A 31 -16.38 -2.46 2.13
N SER A 32 -15.54 -2.10 3.10
CA SER A 32 -15.97 -2.02 4.51
C SER A 32 -16.60 -0.68 4.88
N GLY A 33 -16.49 0.35 4.04
CA GLY A 33 -17.12 1.67 4.25
C GLY A 33 -16.49 2.47 5.38
N ARG A 34 -15.21 2.23 5.70
CA ARG A 34 -14.48 2.93 6.78
C ARG A 34 -13.72 4.14 6.25
N SER A 35 -13.37 5.07 7.15
CA SER A 35 -12.45 6.15 6.80
C SER A 35 -11.04 5.60 6.59
N MET A 36 -10.26 6.26 5.73
CA MET A 36 -8.85 5.91 5.48
C MET A 36 -8.03 5.89 6.77
N GLU A 37 -8.18 6.92 7.63
CA GLU A 37 -7.51 6.98 8.94
C GLU A 37 -7.83 5.75 9.80
N SER A 38 -9.08 5.28 9.80
CA SER A 38 -9.44 4.06 10.52
C SER A 38 -8.78 2.82 9.93
N CYS A 39 -8.65 2.74 8.60
CA CYS A 39 -8.01 1.62 7.92
C CYS A 39 -6.50 1.55 8.20
N GLU A 40 -5.83 2.68 8.31
CA GLU A 40 -4.40 2.74 8.68
C GLU A 40 -4.14 2.17 10.08
N GLN A 41 -5.13 2.18 10.97
CA GLN A 41 -5.01 1.57 12.30
C GLN A 41 -5.10 0.03 12.30
N ASP A 42 -5.45 -0.61 11.17
CA ASP A 42 -5.48 -2.06 11.06
C ASP A 42 -4.07 -2.67 10.92
N PHE A 43 -3.07 -1.86 10.58
CA PHE A 43 -1.70 -2.32 10.50
C PHE A 43 -1.12 -2.54 11.91
N THR A 44 -0.68 -3.78 12.17
CA THR A 44 -0.07 -4.17 13.46
C THR A 44 1.45 -4.10 13.45
N THR A 45 2.03 -3.73 12.32
CA THR A 45 3.47 -3.51 12.14
C THR A 45 3.74 -2.04 11.89
N ASP A 46 5.01 -1.66 12.00
CA ASP A 46 5.41 -0.29 11.70
C ASP A 46 5.30 -0.04 10.19
N MET A 47 4.30 0.75 9.80
CA MET A 47 4.09 1.21 8.43
C MET A 47 4.61 2.65 8.24
N THR A 48 5.37 3.17 9.21
CA THR A 48 5.98 4.50 9.12
C THR A 48 6.84 4.58 7.86
N GLY A 49 6.58 5.60 7.04
CA GLY A 49 7.22 5.79 5.75
C GLY A 49 6.40 5.29 4.55
N ILE A 50 5.23 4.70 4.78
CA ILE A 50 4.23 4.47 3.74
C ILE A 50 3.15 5.55 3.85
N SER A 51 2.86 6.20 2.74
CA SER A 51 1.79 7.19 2.63
C SER A 51 0.67 6.65 1.74
N PHE A 52 -0.57 6.95 2.11
CA PHE A 52 -1.75 6.57 1.35
C PHE A 52 -2.45 7.81 0.80
N SER A 53 -2.97 7.68 -0.41
CA SER A 53 -3.80 8.71 -1.03
C SER A 53 -4.89 8.05 -1.86
N SER A 54 -6.02 8.72 -1.98
CA SER A 54 -7.17 8.24 -2.75
C SER A 54 -7.57 9.27 -3.80
N ASP A 55 -7.86 8.78 -5.00
CA ASP A 55 -8.48 9.53 -6.09
C ASP A 55 -9.65 8.71 -6.65
N GLY A 56 -10.86 9.03 -6.20
CA GLY A 56 -12.07 8.28 -6.54
C GLY A 56 -11.96 6.81 -6.14
N ASP A 57 -11.97 5.92 -7.13
CA ASP A 57 -11.87 4.47 -6.95
C ASP A 57 -10.43 3.93 -6.91
N VAL A 58 -9.42 4.80 -6.98
CA VAL A 58 -8.01 4.40 -6.98
C VAL A 58 -7.37 4.78 -5.65
N MET A 59 -6.73 3.80 -5.02
CA MET A 59 -5.90 3.94 -3.84
C MET A 59 -4.44 3.82 -4.24
N ARG A 60 -3.63 4.82 -3.90
CA ARG A 60 -2.18 4.80 -4.10
C ARG A 60 -1.49 4.70 -2.76
N ALA A 61 -0.56 3.76 -2.63
CA ALA A 61 0.41 3.69 -1.57
C ALA A 61 1.79 4.09 -2.12
N SER A 62 2.59 4.81 -1.34
CA SER A 62 3.96 5.19 -1.71
C SER A 62 4.90 5.04 -0.53
N ALA A 63 6.10 4.50 -0.77
CA ALA A 63 7.15 4.29 0.23
C ALA A 63 8.49 4.83 -0.27
N LEU A 64 9.47 4.91 0.65
CA LEU A 64 10.85 5.35 0.35
C LEU A 64 10.90 6.70 -0.38
N ASP A 65 10.15 7.68 0.12
CA ASP A 65 9.99 9.01 -0.47
C ASP A 65 9.51 8.99 -1.94
N GLY A 66 8.66 8.00 -2.28
CA GLY A 66 8.04 7.86 -3.60
C GLY A 66 8.85 7.03 -4.60
N GLN A 67 9.96 6.43 -4.19
CA GLN A 67 10.72 5.49 -5.04
C GLN A 67 9.97 4.19 -5.31
N VAL A 68 9.10 3.79 -4.38
CA VAL A 68 8.22 2.63 -4.52
C VAL A 68 6.79 3.10 -4.41
N SER A 69 5.94 2.72 -5.36
CA SER A 69 4.52 3.07 -5.34
C SER A 69 3.69 1.93 -5.90
N ALA A 70 2.54 1.68 -5.31
CA ALA A 70 1.59 0.73 -5.85
C ALA A 70 0.19 1.35 -5.88
N GLU A 71 -0.61 0.91 -6.83
CA GLU A 71 -1.98 1.36 -7.01
C GLU A 71 -2.94 0.17 -6.95
N ALA A 72 -4.02 0.34 -6.20
CA ALA A 72 -5.16 -0.56 -6.20
C ALA A 72 -6.40 0.19 -6.69
N ARG A 73 -7.22 -0.48 -7.50
CA ARG A 73 -8.49 0.07 -8.00
C ARG A 73 -9.66 -0.74 -7.47
N PHE A 74 -10.63 -0.03 -6.90
CA PHE A 74 -11.94 -0.58 -6.59
C PHE A 74 -12.76 -0.75 -7.86
N THR A 75 -13.34 -1.93 -8.04
CA THR A 75 -14.33 -2.22 -9.07
C THR A 75 -15.55 -2.87 -8.42
N PRO A 76 -16.76 -2.29 -8.55
CA PRO A 76 -17.97 -2.86 -7.99
C PRO A 76 -18.15 -4.33 -8.39
N GLY A 77 -18.38 -5.20 -7.41
CA GLY A 77 -18.52 -6.65 -7.59
C GLY A 77 -17.21 -7.44 -7.60
N LEU A 78 -16.07 -6.82 -7.92
CA LEU A 78 -14.74 -7.46 -7.87
C LEU A 78 -13.98 -7.12 -6.58
N GLY A 79 -14.22 -5.94 -6.01
CA GLY A 79 -13.45 -5.42 -4.88
C GLY A 79 -12.21 -4.65 -5.34
N CYS A 80 -11.17 -4.61 -4.51
CA CYS A 80 -9.94 -3.89 -4.80
C CYS A 80 -8.86 -4.83 -5.34
N THR A 81 -8.24 -4.43 -6.44
CA THR A 81 -7.18 -5.21 -7.11
C THR A 81 -6.01 -4.30 -7.49
N LEU A 82 -4.79 -4.84 -7.48
CA LEU A 82 -3.61 -4.09 -7.95
C LEU A 82 -3.73 -3.79 -9.43
N VAL A 83 -3.48 -2.54 -9.81
CA VAL A 83 -3.43 -2.08 -11.20
C VAL A 83 -2.01 -1.74 -11.66
N ALA A 84 -1.12 -1.36 -10.74
CA ALA A 84 0.31 -1.19 -10.99
C ALA A 84 1.12 -1.50 -9.71
N PRO A 85 2.18 -2.33 -9.80
CA PRO A 85 3.15 -2.52 -8.73
C PRO A 85 4.24 -1.44 -8.68
#